data_AF-Q9SBB1-F1
#
_entry.id   AF-Q9SBB1-F1
#
_cell.length_a   1.000
_cell.length_b   1.000
_cell.length_c   1.000
_cell.angle_alpha   90.00
_cell.angle_beta   90.00
_cell.angle_gamma   90.00
#
_symmetry.space_group_name_H-M   'P 1'
#
loop_
_entity.id
_entity.type
_entity.pdbx_description
1 polymer ?
#
loop_
_entity_poly.entity_id
_entity_poly.type
_entity_poly.pdbx_seq_one_letter_code
_entity_poly.pdbx_strand_id
1 'polypeptide(L)'
;MAVYNTKLCLASVFLLLGLLLAFDLKGIEAESLTKQKLDSKILQDEIVKKVNENPNAGWKAAINDRFSNATVAEFKRLLGVKPTPKKHFLGVPIVSHDPSLKLPKAFDARTAWPQCTSIGNILGLVLCF
;
A
#
# COMPACT_ATOMS: atom_id res chain seq x y z
N MET A 1 -59.78 -17.19 -19.96
CA MET A 1 -58.38 -17.53 -20.33
C MET A 1 -57.45 -16.31 -20.42
N ALA A 2 -57.87 -15.16 -20.96
CA ALA A 2 -56.99 -13.99 -21.13
C ALA A 2 -56.47 -13.33 -19.82
N VAL A 3 -57.29 -13.34 -18.75
CA VAL A 3 -56.94 -12.73 -17.44
C VAL A 3 -55.87 -13.53 -16.68
N TYR A 4 -55.84 -14.86 -16.88
CA TYR A 4 -54.87 -15.73 -16.20
C TYR A 4 -53.47 -15.59 -16.82
N ASN A 5 -53.40 -15.51 -18.16
CA ASN A 5 -52.14 -15.27 -18.89
C ASN A 5 -51.54 -13.89 -18.61
N THR A 6 -52.36 -12.84 -18.46
CA THR A 6 -51.86 -11.50 -18.11
C THR A 6 -51.31 -11.43 -16.68
N LYS A 7 -51.97 -12.08 -15.71
CA LYS A 7 -51.43 -12.18 -14.34
C LYS A 7 -50.15 -13.01 -14.25
N LEU A 8 -50.05 -14.10 -15.01
CA LEU A 8 -48.86 -14.94 -15.07
C LEU A 8 -47.68 -14.21 -15.73
N CYS A 9 -47.95 -13.40 -16.75
CA CYS A 9 -46.94 -12.59 -17.43
C CYS A 9 -46.44 -11.43 -16.54
N LEU A 10 -47.34 -10.76 -15.81
CA LEU A 10 -46.95 -9.75 -14.81
C LEU A 10 -46.07 -10.35 -13.71
N ALA A 11 -46.44 -11.52 -13.17
CA ALA A 11 -45.66 -12.19 -12.15
C ALA A 11 -44.26 -12.60 -12.65
N SER A 12 -44.13 -13.07 -13.89
CA SER A 12 -42.82 -13.40 -14.46
C SER A 12 -41.96 -12.17 -14.71
N VAL A 13 -42.57 -11.04 -15.12
CA VAL A 13 -41.87 -9.76 -15.29
C VAL A 13 -41.37 -9.24 -13.94
N PHE A 14 -42.17 -9.31 -12.87
CA PHE A 14 -41.71 -8.92 -11.53
C PHE A 14 -40.63 -9.86 -10.98
N LEU A 15 -40.71 -11.16 -11.25
CA LEU A 15 -39.66 -12.13 -10.86
C LEU A 15 -38.35 -11.89 -11.62
N LEU A 16 -38.42 -11.60 -12.92
CA LEU A 16 -37.25 -11.27 -13.74
C LEU A 16 -36.64 -9.92 -13.35
N LEU A 17 -37.47 -8.91 -13.07
CA LEU A 17 -37.02 -7.62 -12.59
C LEU A 17 -36.40 -7.72 -11.20
N GLY A 18 -36.98 -8.52 -10.31
CA GLY A 18 -36.42 -8.81 -8.99
C GLY A 18 -35.09 -9.58 -9.07
N LEU A 19 -34.94 -10.50 -10.02
CA LEU A 19 -33.67 -11.19 -10.30
C LEU A 19 -32.61 -10.18 -10.78
N LEU A 20 -32.94 -9.36 -11.78
CA LEU A 20 -32.03 -8.36 -12.35
C LEU A 20 -31.54 -7.36 -11.29
N LEU A 21 -32.45 -6.84 -10.45
CA LEU A 21 -32.09 -5.93 -9.35
C LEU A 21 -31.20 -6.59 -8.28
N ALA A 22 -31.33 -7.90 -8.04
CA ALA A 22 -30.50 -8.62 -7.07
C ALA A 22 -29.07 -8.89 -7.58
N PHE A 23 -28.85 -8.95 -8.90
CA PHE A 23 -27.52 -9.15 -9.49
C PHE A 23 -26.66 -7.88 -9.47
N ASP A 24 -27.25 -6.68 -9.56
CA ASP A 24 -26.50 -5.43 -9.60
C ASP A 24 -25.94 -4.98 -8.22
N LEU A 25 -26.60 -5.34 -7.12
CA LEU A 25 -26.21 -4.84 -5.78
C LEU A 25 -24.97 -5.52 -5.17
N LYS A 26 -24.63 -6.74 -5.59
CA LYS A 26 -23.59 -7.54 -4.92
C LYS A 26 -22.15 -7.14 -5.27
N GLY A 27 -21.95 -6.40 -6.37
CA GLY A 27 -20.62 -5.92 -6.81
C GLY A 27 -20.27 -4.48 -6.38
N ILE A 28 -21.28 -3.64 -6.15
CA ILE A 28 -21.09 -2.20 -5.92
C ILE A 28 -20.48 -1.90 -4.53
N GLU A 29 -20.86 -2.67 -3.51
CA GLU A 29 -20.47 -2.39 -2.11
C GLU A 29 -18.97 -2.62 -1.86
N ALA A 30 -18.41 -3.72 -2.36
CA ALA A 30 -17.01 -4.06 -2.14
C ALA A 30 -16.06 -3.13 -2.91
N GLU A 31 -16.38 -2.79 -4.17
CA GLU A 31 -15.58 -1.86 -4.97
C GLU A 31 -15.62 -0.44 -4.38
N SER A 32 -16.81 0.01 -3.96
CA SER A 32 -17.00 1.30 -3.27
C SER A 32 -16.18 1.42 -1.99
N LEU A 33 -16.21 0.38 -1.13
CA LEU A 33 -15.43 0.35 0.11
C LEU A 33 -13.91 0.38 -0.16
N THR A 34 -13.47 -0.30 -1.22
CA THR A 34 -12.06 -0.34 -1.60
C THR A 34 -11.59 1.02 -2.10
N LYS A 35 -12.41 1.70 -2.90
CA LYS A 35 -12.16 3.07 -3.38
C LYS A 35 -12.16 4.08 -2.22
N GLN A 36 -13.14 4.00 -1.33
CA GLN A 36 -13.21 4.86 -0.14
C GLN A 36 -11.98 4.70 0.76
N LYS A 37 -11.47 3.48 0.90
CA LYS A 37 -10.23 3.23 1.64
C LYS A 37 -9.00 3.81 0.95
N LEU A 38 -8.95 3.79 -0.38
CA LEU A 38 -7.85 4.36 -1.16
C LEU A 38 -7.83 5.90 -1.10
N ASP A 39 -9.00 6.53 -1.08
CA ASP A 39 -9.15 7.99 -1.03
C ASP A 39 -9.02 8.56 0.39
N SER A 40 -9.01 7.68 1.41
CA SER A 40 -8.81 8.10 2.80
C SER A 40 -7.41 8.65 3.07
N LYS A 41 -7.28 9.57 4.03
CA LYS A 41 -5.99 10.10 4.48
C LYS A 41 -5.15 8.98 5.12
N ILE A 42 -3.88 8.88 4.71
CA ILE A 42 -2.96 7.85 5.22
C ILE A 42 -2.46 8.15 6.65
N LEU A 43 -2.17 9.41 6.96
CA LEU A 43 -1.69 9.83 8.27
C LEU A 43 -2.87 10.24 9.16
N GLN A 44 -2.91 9.67 10.37
CA GLN A 44 -3.99 9.86 11.35
C GLN A 44 -3.37 9.96 12.76
N ASP A 45 -3.87 10.88 13.57
CA ASP A 45 -3.33 11.13 14.92
C ASP A 45 -3.48 9.92 15.84
N GLU A 46 -4.52 9.11 15.63
CA GLU A 46 -4.79 7.89 16.36
C GLU A 46 -3.66 6.87 16.16
N ILE A 47 -3.08 6.79 14.96
CA ILE A 47 -1.95 5.91 14.66
C ILE A 47 -0.70 6.40 15.39
N VAL A 48 -0.44 7.71 15.35
CA VAL A 48 0.69 8.34 16.05
C VAL A 48 0.59 8.07 17.55
N LYS A 49 -0.58 8.30 18.14
CA LYS A 49 -0.87 8.05 19.55
C LYS A 49 -0.64 6.57 19.89
N LYS A 50 -1.25 5.65 19.14
CA LYS A 50 -1.13 4.20 19.37
C LYS A 50 0.32 3.72 19.35
N VAL A 51 1.15 4.24 18.43
CA VAL A 51 2.57 3.90 18.39
C VAL A 51 3.30 4.43 19.62
N ASN A 52 3.09 5.71 19.94
CA ASN A 52 3.82 6.38 21.01
C ASN A 52 3.41 5.91 22.41
N GLU A 53 2.20 5.37 22.58
CA GLU A 53 1.74 4.73 23.82
C GLU A 53 2.35 3.34 24.05
N ASN A 54 2.98 2.73 23.05
CA ASN A 54 3.66 1.46 23.22
C ASN A 54 5.01 1.69 23.93
N PRO A 55 5.19 1.21 25.19
CA PRO A 55 6.43 1.42 25.94
C PRO A 55 7.64 0.70 25.32
N ASN A 56 7.41 -0.27 24.44
CA ASN A 56 8.45 -1.02 23.73
C ASN A 56 8.80 -0.42 22.36
N ALA A 57 8.22 0.73 21.99
CA ALA A 57 8.56 1.40 20.75
C ALA A 57 9.98 2.01 20.85
N GLY A 58 10.92 1.49 20.06
CA GLY A 58 12.28 2.05 19.95
C GLY A 58 12.37 3.35 19.13
N TRP A 59 11.25 3.97 18.79
CA TRP A 59 11.14 5.14 17.93
C TRP A 59 9.88 5.95 18.27
N LYS A 60 9.85 7.23 17.87
CA LYS A 60 8.71 8.14 18.09
C LYS A 60 8.00 8.42 16.78
N ALA A 61 6.69 8.22 16.75
CA ALA A 61 5.83 8.59 15.63
C ALA A 61 5.47 10.08 15.68
N ALA A 62 5.38 10.69 14.50
CA ALA A 62 4.85 12.03 14.28
C ALA A 62 4.22 12.12 12.86
N ILE A 63 3.35 13.10 12.65
CA ILE A 63 2.86 13.44 11.31
C ILE A 63 4.00 14.12 10.55
N ASN A 64 4.26 13.66 9.32
CA ASN A 64 5.22 14.30 8.43
C ASN A 64 4.47 15.24 7.48
N ASP A 65 4.81 16.53 7.51
CA ASP A 65 4.14 17.58 6.75
C ASP A 65 4.10 17.29 5.25
N ARG A 66 5.15 16.65 4.70
CA ARG A 66 5.23 16.23 3.28
C ARG A 66 4.06 15.33 2.88
N PHE A 67 3.51 14.56 3.82
CA PHE A 67 2.47 13.56 3.58
C PHE A 67 1.16 13.85 4.34
N SER A 68 1.05 15.02 4.99
CA SER A 68 -0.09 15.41 5.84
C SER A 68 -1.46 15.30 5.15
N ASN A 69 -1.50 15.53 3.83
CA ASN A 69 -2.71 15.47 3.02
C ASN A 69 -2.74 14.30 2.02
N ALA A 70 -1.78 13.38 2.09
CA ALA A 70 -1.71 12.27 1.16
C ALA A 70 -2.83 11.25 1.44
N THR A 71 -3.45 10.77 0.38
CA THR A 71 -4.35 9.61 0.41
C THR A 71 -3.54 8.31 0.50
N VAL A 72 -4.21 7.21 0.85
CA VAL A 72 -3.61 5.86 0.81
C VAL A 72 -3.12 5.52 -0.60
N ALA A 73 -3.87 5.91 -1.64
CA ALA A 73 -3.48 5.69 -3.04
C ALA A 73 -2.20 6.44 -3.41
N GLU A 74 -2.12 7.72 -3.07
CA GLU A 74 -0.93 8.55 -3.34
C GLU A 74 0.29 8.03 -2.59
N PHE A 75 0.13 7.65 -1.32
CA PHE A 75 1.23 7.11 -0.53
C PHE A 75 1.76 5.79 -1.09
N LYS A 76 0.87 4.92 -1.58
CA LYS A 76 1.26 3.66 -2.24
C LYS A 76 2.16 3.87 -3.47
N ARG A 77 2.05 5.00 -4.18
CA ARG A 77 2.93 5.30 -5.33
C ARG A 77 4.40 5.44 -4.93
N LEU A 78 4.68 5.79 -3.68
CA LEU A 78 6.04 5.87 -3.13
C LEU A 78 6.65 4.47 -2.90
N LEU A 79 5.81 3.43 -2.79
CA LEU A 79 6.20 2.05 -2.47
C LEU A 79 6.41 1.23 -3.76
N GLY A 80 7.19 1.77 -4.70
CA GLY A 80 7.30 1.24 -6.08
C GLY A 80 8.24 0.05 -6.29
N VAL A 81 8.88 -0.49 -5.25
CA VAL A 81 9.85 -1.59 -5.39
C VAL A 81 9.13 -2.90 -5.68
N LYS A 82 9.50 -3.56 -6.79
CA LYS A 82 9.03 -4.92 -7.12
C LYS A 82 10.10 -5.94 -6.75
N PRO A 83 9.72 -7.17 -6.33
CA PRO A 83 10.69 -8.23 -6.08
C PRO A 83 11.59 -8.48 -7.30
N THR A 84 12.90 -8.54 -7.09
CA THR A 84 13.86 -8.82 -8.15
C THR A 84 13.66 -10.23 -8.70
N PRO A 85 13.40 -10.41 -10.01
CA PRO A 85 13.20 -11.73 -10.58
C PRO A 85 14.49 -12.57 -10.52
N LYS A 86 14.36 -13.89 -10.30
CA LYS A 86 15.50 -14.80 -10.08
C LYS A 86 16.58 -14.73 -11.16
N LYS A 87 16.17 -14.55 -12.42
CA LYS A 87 17.05 -14.44 -13.58
C LYS A 87 18.06 -13.28 -13.49
N HIS A 88 17.75 -12.22 -12.74
CA HIS A 88 18.65 -11.07 -12.58
C HIS A 88 19.78 -11.33 -11.59
N PHE A 89 19.72 -12.42 -10.83
CA PHE A 89 20.83 -12.87 -9.98
C PHE A 89 21.80 -13.78 -10.75
N LEU A 90 21.48 -14.19 -11.98
CA LEU A 90 22.38 -15.01 -12.80
C LEU A 90 23.65 -14.21 -13.10
N GLY A 91 24.82 -14.75 -12.73
CA GLY A 91 26.12 -14.11 -12.94
C GLY A 91 26.55 -13.13 -11.85
N VAL A 92 25.74 -12.91 -10.80
CA VAL A 92 26.17 -12.12 -9.63
C VAL A 92 26.98 -13.03 -8.68
N PRO A 93 28.28 -12.77 -8.45
CA PRO A 93 29.07 -13.60 -7.56
C PRO A 93 28.60 -13.45 -6.11
N ILE A 94 28.47 -14.57 -5.41
CA ILE A 94 28.23 -14.57 -3.96
C ILE A 94 29.59 -14.44 -3.27
N VAL A 95 29.82 -13.31 -2.61
CA VAL A 95 31.02 -13.09 -1.80
C VAL A 95 30.69 -13.42 -0.35
N SER A 96 31.52 -14.27 0.26
CA SER A 96 31.43 -14.61 1.68
C SER A 96 32.75 -14.30 2.38
N HIS A 97 32.68 -13.96 3.65
CA HIS A 97 33.84 -13.66 4.50
C HIS A 97 33.84 -14.59 5.72
N ASP A 98 35.02 -14.75 6.32
CA ASP A 98 35.18 -15.56 7.53
C ASP A 98 34.34 -14.97 8.69
N PRO A 99 33.53 -15.77 9.40
CA PRO A 99 32.76 -15.30 10.55
C PRO A 99 33.59 -14.72 11.71
N SER A 100 34.88 -15.05 11.79
CA SER A 100 35.83 -14.50 12.77
C SER A 100 36.28 -13.06 12.45
N LEU A 101 35.88 -12.51 11.30
CA LEU A 101 36.16 -11.14 10.92
C LEU A 101 35.58 -10.17 11.95
N LYS A 102 36.46 -9.36 12.56
CA LYS A 102 36.08 -8.38 13.58
C LYS A 102 35.42 -7.17 12.94
N LEU A 103 34.09 -7.12 12.98
CA LEU A 103 33.31 -5.97 12.53
C LEU A 103 33.22 -4.88 13.61
N PRO A 104 33.15 -3.60 13.23
CA PRO A 104 32.99 -2.51 14.19
C PRO A 104 31.59 -2.56 14.82
N LYS A 105 31.47 -2.09 16.06
CA LYS A 105 30.19 -2.00 16.78
C LYS A 105 29.20 -1.03 16.12
N ALA A 106 29.71 -0.01 15.44
CA ALA A 106 28.93 0.97 14.68
C ALA A 106 29.70 1.34 13.40
N PHE A 107 28.96 1.60 12.32
CA PHE A 107 29.53 1.95 11.02
C PHE A 107 28.67 3.01 10.34
N ASP A 108 29.31 4.06 9.83
CA ASP A 108 28.67 5.09 9.00
C ASP A 108 29.50 5.29 7.74
N ALA A 109 28.91 4.98 6.59
CA ALA A 109 29.56 5.10 5.29
C ALA A 109 30.03 6.53 4.99
N ARG A 110 29.33 7.55 5.47
CA ARG A 110 29.71 8.96 5.29
C ARG A 110 31.02 9.30 6.01
N THR A 111 31.26 8.64 7.15
CA THR A 111 32.49 8.80 7.92
C THR A 111 33.62 7.96 7.34
N ALA A 112 33.32 6.78 6.80
CA ALA A 112 34.32 5.88 6.21
C ALA A 112 34.85 6.37 4.85
N TRP A 113 34.03 7.08 4.06
CA TRP A 113 34.39 7.62 2.75
C TRP A 113 33.98 9.10 2.62
N PRO A 114 34.62 10.00 3.38
CA PRO A 114 34.24 11.42 3.41
C PRO A 114 34.46 12.13 2.07
N GLN A 115 35.35 11.63 1.22
CA GLN A 115 35.58 12.13 -0.14
C GLN A 115 34.42 11.85 -1.10
N CYS A 116 33.51 10.93 -0.76
CA CYS A 116 32.38 10.54 -1.59
C CYS A 116 31.12 11.31 -1.19
N THR A 117 30.97 12.51 -1.73
CA THR A 117 29.84 13.42 -1.44
C THR A 117 28.46 12.82 -1.76
N SER A 118 28.39 11.85 -2.68
CA SER A 118 27.15 11.17 -3.05
C SER A 118 26.53 10.34 -1.91
N ILE A 119 27.34 9.85 -0.95
CA ILE A 119 26.87 8.98 0.14
C ILE A 119 25.98 9.75 1.11
N GLY A 120 26.27 11.03 1.34
CA GLY A 120 25.48 11.89 2.23
C GLY A 120 24.28 12.55 1.56
N ASN A 121 24.07 12.36 0.25
CA ASN A 121 23.07 13.09 -0.50
C ASN A 121 21.70 12.39 -0.47
N ILE A 122 20.65 13.11 -0.06
CA ILE A 122 19.28 12.59 -0.03
C ILE A 122 18.55 13.06 -1.28
N LEU A 123 18.16 12.10 -2.13
CA LEU A 123 17.43 12.38 -3.37
C LEU A 123 15.92 12.33 -3.14
N GLY A 124 15.20 13.21 -3.83
CA GLY A 124 13.74 13.19 -3.88
C GLY A 124 13.26 12.27 -4.99
N LEU A 125 12.48 11.23 -4.64
CA LEU A 125 11.67 10.52 -5.62
C LEU A 125 10.50 11.44 -6.02
N VAL A 126 10.61 12.08 -7.18
CA VAL A 126 9.51 12.81 -7.81
C VAL A 126 8.46 11.78 -8.21
N LEU A 127 7.17 12.13 -8.18
CA LEU A 127 6.12 11.27 -8.73
C LEU A 127 6.51 10.87 -10.16
N CYS A 128 6.89 9.61 -10.37
CA CYS A 128 6.94 9.03 -11.70
C CYS A 128 5.52 9.13 -12.26
N PHE A 129 5.34 10.03 -13.23
CA PHE A 129 4.15 10.11 -14.06
C PHE A 129 4.24 9.07 -15.17
#